data_AF-A0A922MTW8-F1
#
_entry.id   AF-A0A922MTW8-F1
#
_cell.length_a   1.000
_cell.length_b   1.000
_cell.length_c   1.000
_cell.angle_alpha   90.00
_cell.angle_beta   90.00
_cell.angle_gamma   90.00
#
_symmetry.space_group_name_H-M   'P 1'
#
loop_
_entity.id
_entity.type
_entity.pdbx_description
1 polymer ?
#
loop_
_entity_poly.entity_id
_entity_poly.type
_entity_poly.pdbx_seq_one_letter_code
_entity_poly.pdbx_strand_id
1 'polypeptide(L)'
;MLTDLDKIPGVQLGDFLLQFELDEPRDSVREIARKELRETPEIVLTFYYYSITEDKDLSVPMDSEAWLVRFLRPCKFYPESAYDLIKRYYGFKLKHSKHYDGLIPSKETNVFIQNVLTVLPTRDQYGRRVLVLELGSEYP
;
A
#
# COMPACT_ATOMS: atom_id res chain seq x y z
N MET A 1 7.79 -9.47 -6.79
CA MET A 1 7.64 -8.02 -7.03
C MET A 1 6.26 -7.74 -7.59
N LEU A 2 5.70 -6.55 -7.36
CA LEU A 2 4.38 -6.16 -7.90
C LEU A 2 4.43 -5.62 -9.34
N THR A 3 5.63 -5.56 -9.92
CA THR A 3 5.92 -4.96 -11.22
C THR A 3 7.21 -5.52 -11.79
N ASP A 4 7.25 -5.80 -13.09
CA ASP A 4 8.43 -6.23 -13.87
C ASP A 4 9.26 -5.02 -14.33
N LEU A 5 9.55 -4.09 -13.43
CA LEU A 5 10.29 -2.87 -13.76
C LEU A 5 11.80 -3.11 -13.64
N ASP A 6 12.52 -2.99 -14.76
CA ASP A 6 13.99 -3.06 -14.79
C ASP A 6 14.66 -1.93 -14.00
N LYS A 7 13.97 -0.79 -13.86
CA LYS A 7 14.40 0.37 -13.08
C LYS A 7 13.23 0.88 -12.25
N ILE A 8 13.48 1.06 -10.96
CA ILE A 8 12.50 1.68 -10.06
C ILE A 8 12.42 3.17 -10.41
N PRO A 9 11.24 3.70 -10.76
CA PRO A 9 11.08 5.12 -11.01
C PRO A 9 11.32 5.90 -9.71
N GLY A 10 12.01 7.03 -9.83
CA GLY A 10 12.31 7.91 -8.71
C GLY A 10 12.21 9.38 -9.10
N VAL A 11 11.98 10.23 -8.10
CA VAL A 11 11.91 11.69 -8.22
C VAL A 11 12.99 12.30 -7.34
N GLN A 12 13.84 13.16 -7.91
CA GLN A 12 14.88 13.87 -7.16
C GLN A 12 14.26 15.09 -6.46
N LEU A 13 14.45 15.18 -5.14
CA LEU A 13 14.01 16.27 -4.26
C LEU A 13 15.22 16.82 -3.50
N GLY A 14 15.85 17.87 -4.03
CA GLY A 14 17.13 18.37 -3.50
C GLY A 14 18.19 17.27 -3.53
N ASP A 15 18.73 16.89 -2.38
CA ASP A 15 19.72 15.82 -2.24
C ASP A 15 19.11 14.42 -2.06
N PHE A 16 17.77 14.30 -2.02
CA PHE A 16 17.08 13.04 -1.76
C PHE A 16 16.43 12.46 -3.02
N LEU A 17 16.68 11.17 -3.29
CA LEU A 17 15.97 10.42 -4.32
C LEU A 17 14.75 9.72 -3.72
N LEU A 18 13.55 10.21 -4.02
CA LEU A 18 12.31 9.58 -3.62
C LEU A 18 11.98 8.46 -4.60
N GLN A 19 12.06 7.21 -4.14
CA GLN A 19 11.74 6.02 -4.94
C GLN A 19 10.93 5.01 -4.13
N PHE A 20 10.37 4.01 -4.81
CA PHE A 20 9.78 2.87 -4.11
C PHE A 20 10.88 2.08 -3.39
N GLU A 21 10.71 1.93 -2.08
CA GLU A 21 11.58 1.10 -1.23
C GLU A 21 10.99 -0.31 -1.22
N LEU A 22 11.49 -1.16 -2.12
CA LEU A 22 11.04 -2.54 -2.31
C LEU A 22 11.94 -3.56 -1.61
N ASP A 23 12.93 -3.08 -0.85
CA ASP A 23 13.84 -3.91 -0.08
C ASP A 23 13.12 -4.65 1.05
N GLU A 24 13.70 -5.76 1.45
CA GLU A 24 13.23 -6.52 2.60
C GLU A 24 13.22 -5.66 3.88
N PRO A 25 12.18 -5.76 4.72
CA PRO A 25 12.13 -5.02 5.97
C PRO A 25 13.27 -5.45 6.88
N ARG A 26 13.83 -4.48 7.61
CA ARG A 26 14.85 -4.71 8.64
C ARG A 26 14.34 -5.70 9.69
N ASP A 27 15.24 -6.46 10.31
CA ASP A 27 14.88 -7.45 11.33
C ASP A 27 14.08 -6.86 12.50
N SER A 28 14.39 -5.62 12.90
CA SER A 28 13.63 -4.91 13.93
C SER A 28 12.15 -4.71 13.54
N VAL A 29 11.87 -4.45 12.26
CA VAL A 29 10.50 -4.29 11.73
C VAL A 29 9.82 -5.64 11.59
N ARG A 30 10.54 -6.68 11.16
CA ARG A 30 10.02 -8.05 11.11
C ARG A 30 9.61 -8.57 12.49
N GLU A 31 10.38 -8.25 13.52
CA GLU A 31 10.05 -8.65 14.89
C GLU A 31 8.81 -7.92 15.43
N ILE A 32 8.61 -6.66 15.07
CA ILE A 32 7.35 -5.94 15.36
C ILE A 32 6.19 -6.64 14.66
N ALA A 33 6.32 -6.97 13.37
CA ALA A 33 5.27 -7.66 12.63
C ALA A 33 4.93 -9.04 13.23
N ARG A 34 5.95 -9.81 13.63
CA ARG A 34 5.78 -11.09 14.32
C ARG A 34 5.00 -10.95 15.63
N LYS A 35 5.37 -9.97 16.47
CA LYS A 35 4.73 -9.75 17.78
C LYS A 35 3.33 -9.14 17.69
N GLU A 36 3.16 -8.12 16.88
CA GLU A 36 1.95 -7.29 16.87
C GLU A 36 0.92 -7.74 15.83
N LEU A 37 1.38 -8.33 14.73
CA LEU A 37 0.54 -8.72 13.60
C LEU A 37 0.35 -10.24 13.48
N ARG A 38 1.03 -11.03 14.32
CA ARG A 38 1.02 -12.50 14.24
C ARG A 38 1.55 -13.01 12.89
N GLU A 39 2.48 -12.28 12.30
CA GLU A 39 3.13 -12.65 11.04
C GLU A 39 4.20 -13.72 11.34
N THR A 40 3.76 -14.97 11.51
CA THR A 40 4.62 -16.15 11.69
C THR A 40 4.49 -17.09 10.49
N PRO A 41 5.51 -17.90 10.17
CA PRO A 41 5.46 -18.83 9.03
C PRO A 41 4.23 -19.75 9.04
N GLU A 42 3.81 -20.21 10.21
CA GLU A 42 2.68 -21.12 10.39
C GLU A 42 1.35 -20.44 10.04
N ILE A 43 1.18 -19.18 10.46
CA ILE A 43 -0.03 -18.39 10.21
C ILE A 43 -0.11 -17.97 8.74
N VAL A 44 1.02 -17.56 8.17
CA VAL A 44 1.12 -17.21 6.75
C VAL A 44 0.74 -18.41 5.88
N LEU A 45 1.27 -19.60 6.18
CA LEU A 45 0.91 -20.84 5.47
C LEU A 45 -0.60 -21.14 5.60
N THR A 46 -1.15 -21.05 6.81
CA THR A 46 -2.57 -21.33 7.05
C THR A 46 -3.50 -20.43 6.22
N PHE A 47 -3.11 -19.17 6.03
CA PHE A 47 -3.88 -18.24 5.19
C PHE A 47 -3.97 -18.69 3.73
N TYR A 48 -2.88 -19.19 3.14
CA TYR A 48 -2.90 -19.65 1.75
C TYR A 48 -3.83 -20.85 1.53
N TYR A 49 -4.11 -21.61 2.59
CA TYR A 49 -5.09 -22.70 2.58
C TYR A 49 -6.51 -22.26 2.98
N TYR A 50 -6.73 -20.97 3.26
CA TYR A 50 -8.03 -20.45 3.67
C TYR A 50 -8.93 -20.13 2.47
N SER A 51 -10.23 -20.38 2.62
CA SER A 51 -11.29 -20.38 1.60
C SER A 51 -11.61 -19.04 0.91
N ILE A 52 -10.72 -18.04 0.88
CA ILE A 52 -10.90 -16.84 0.02
C ILE A 52 -11.10 -17.27 -1.45
N THR A 53 -10.57 -18.43 -1.83
CA THR A 53 -10.71 -19.05 -3.15
C THR A 53 -12.12 -19.55 -3.49
N GLU A 54 -13.04 -19.63 -2.52
CA GLU A 54 -14.41 -20.15 -2.76
C GLU A 54 -15.37 -19.08 -3.28
N ASP A 55 -15.04 -17.79 -3.12
CA ASP A 55 -15.82 -16.68 -3.65
C ASP A 55 -15.52 -16.48 -5.14
N LYS A 56 -16.40 -17.00 -6.00
CA LYS A 56 -16.25 -16.94 -7.46
C LYS A 56 -16.45 -15.52 -8.03
N ASP A 57 -17.09 -14.63 -7.29
CA ASP A 57 -17.35 -13.25 -7.72
C ASP A 57 -16.18 -12.32 -7.37
N LEU A 58 -15.21 -12.80 -6.57
CA LEU A 58 -14.04 -12.03 -6.15
C LEU A 58 -12.76 -12.51 -6.83
N SER A 59 -12.33 -11.77 -7.86
CA SER A 59 -11.04 -12.00 -8.53
C SER A 59 -9.90 -11.26 -7.81
N VAL A 60 -8.99 -12.03 -7.21
CA VAL A 60 -7.83 -11.53 -6.45
C VAL A 60 -6.54 -12.21 -6.87
N PRO A 61 -5.39 -11.51 -6.87
CA PRO A 61 -4.07 -12.10 -7.13
C PRO A 61 -3.59 -12.96 -5.94
N MET A 62 -4.15 -14.17 -5.78
CA MET A 62 -3.84 -15.07 -4.66
C MET A 62 -2.40 -15.58 -4.66
N ASP A 63 -1.74 -15.57 -5.81
CA ASP A 63 -0.33 -15.91 -6.01
C ASP A 63 0.63 -14.76 -5.66
N SER A 64 0.11 -13.53 -5.50
CA SER A 64 0.92 -12.37 -5.17
C SER A 64 0.94 -12.09 -3.67
N GLU A 65 1.93 -12.65 -2.97
CA GLU A 65 2.17 -12.36 -1.55
C GLU A 65 2.23 -10.85 -1.28
N ALA A 66 2.99 -10.11 -2.10
CA ALA A 66 3.16 -8.66 -1.97
C ALA A 66 1.85 -7.87 -2.12
N TRP A 67 0.85 -8.42 -2.81
CA TRP A 67 -0.50 -7.84 -2.89
C TRP A 67 -1.31 -8.21 -1.65
N LEU A 68 -1.31 -9.49 -1.25
CA LEU A 68 -2.08 -10.02 -0.13
C LEU A 68 -1.68 -9.41 1.21
N VAL A 69 -0.38 -9.22 1.48
CA VAL A 69 0.12 -8.66 2.74
C VAL A 69 -0.43 -7.26 3.04
N ARG A 70 -0.87 -6.51 2.03
CA ARG A 70 -1.52 -5.20 2.18
C ARG A 70 -2.84 -5.28 2.95
N PHE A 71 -3.51 -6.43 2.87
CA PHE A 71 -4.78 -6.69 3.55
C PHE A 71 -4.57 -7.54 4.81
N LEU A 72 -3.60 -8.46 4.77
CA LEU A 72 -3.32 -9.34 5.92
C LEU A 72 -2.72 -8.61 7.11
N ARG A 73 -1.75 -7.72 6.89
CA ARG A 73 -1.06 -7.02 7.98
C ARG A 73 -2.00 -6.13 8.80
N PRO A 74 -2.83 -5.25 8.19
CA PRO A 74 -3.82 -4.48 8.96
C PRO A 74 -4.79 -5.35 9.75
N CYS A 75 -5.08 -6.55 9.24
CA CYS A 75 -5.97 -7.52 9.85
C CYS A 75 -5.26 -8.52 10.75
N LYS A 76 -3.98 -8.33 11.10
CA LYS A 76 -3.19 -9.24 11.96
C LYS A 76 -3.29 -10.72 11.55
N PHE A 77 -3.31 -10.93 10.23
CA PHE A 77 -3.47 -12.24 9.59
C PHE A 77 -4.74 -13.01 10.00
N TYR A 78 -5.83 -12.32 10.40
CA TYR A 78 -7.15 -12.93 10.50
C TYR A 78 -7.79 -13.03 9.10
N PRO A 79 -7.99 -14.25 8.54
CA PRO A 79 -8.38 -14.41 7.14
C PRO A 79 -9.73 -13.77 6.80
N GLU A 80 -10.74 -13.96 7.66
CA GLU A 80 -12.08 -13.37 7.47
C GLU A 80 -12.03 -11.84 7.43
N SER A 81 -11.25 -11.24 8.32
CA SER A 81 -11.08 -9.78 8.38
C SER A 81 -10.37 -9.25 7.13
N ALA A 82 -9.35 -9.97 6.65
CA ALA A 82 -8.63 -9.61 5.43
C ALA A 82 -9.55 -9.72 4.20
N TYR A 83 -10.33 -10.79 4.10
CA TYR A 83 -11.33 -11.00 3.06
C TYR A 83 -12.39 -9.89 3.03
N ASP A 84 -12.94 -9.52 4.20
CA ASP A 84 -13.87 -8.40 4.30
C ASP A 84 -13.24 -7.06 3.90
N LEU A 85 -11.98 -6.83 4.26
CA LEU A 85 -11.24 -5.64 3.86
C LEU A 85 -11.02 -5.59 2.34
N ILE A 86 -10.73 -6.72 1.71
CA ILE A 86 -10.60 -6.83 0.25
C ILE A 86 -11.93 -6.49 -0.44
N LYS A 87 -13.06 -7.03 0.04
CA LYS A 87 -14.39 -6.70 -0.51
C LYS A 87 -14.69 -5.20 -0.40
N ARG A 88 -14.38 -4.58 0.76
CA ARG A 88 -14.54 -3.13 0.94
C ARG A 88 -13.63 -2.34 0.00
N TYR A 89 -12.40 -2.79 -0.22
CA TYR A 89 -11.45 -2.17 -1.14
C TYR A 89 -11.97 -2.15 -2.59
N TYR A 90 -12.45 -3.28 -3.10
CA TYR A 90 -13.04 -3.32 -4.45
C TYR A 90 -14.38 -2.58 -4.51
N GLY A 91 -15.23 -2.73 -3.50
CA GLY A 91 -16.50 -2.01 -3.40
C GLY A 91 -16.30 -0.49 -3.41
N PHE A 92 -15.26 0.01 -2.75
CA PHE A 92 -14.89 1.43 -2.80
C PHE A 92 -14.50 1.86 -4.22
N LYS A 93 -13.66 1.08 -4.92
CA LYS A 93 -13.28 1.38 -6.30
C LYS A 93 -14.47 1.40 -7.26
N LEU A 94 -15.39 0.45 -7.14
CA LEU A 94 -16.61 0.42 -7.95
C LEU A 94 -17.52 1.61 -7.67
N LYS A 95 -17.75 1.91 -6.39
CA LYS A 95 -18.58 3.05 -5.95
C LYS A 95 -18.01 4.41 -6.39
N HIS A 96 -16.69 4.53 -6.40
CA HIS A 96 -15.95 5.75 -6.70
C HIS A 96 -15.22 5.68 -8.05
N SER A 97 -15.74 4.90 -9.00
CA SER A 97 -15.08 4.57 -10.28
C SER A 97 -14.63 5.78 -11.07
N LYS A 98 -15.36 6.90 -10.99
CA LYS A 98 -15.02 8.18 -11.63
C LYS A 98 -13.62 8.72 -11.28
N HIS A 99 -13.09 8.38 -10.09
CA HIS A 99 -11.74 8.79 -9.68
C HIS A 99 -10.65 7.81 -10.09
N TYR A 100 -11.02 6.59 -10.47
CA TYR A 100 -10.09 5.53 -10.87
C TYR A 100 -10.05 5.32 -12.39
N ASP A 101 -11.13 5.67 -13.09
CA ASP A 101 -11.23 5.52 -14.53
C ASP A 101 -10.24 6.45 -15.24
N GLY A 102 -9.34 5.84 -16.03
CA GLY A 102 -8.27 6.55 -16.72
C GLY A 102 -7.27 7.27 -15.81
N LEU A 103 -7.16 6.87 -14.53
CA LEU A 103 -6.22 7.44 -13.56
C LEU A 103 -4.78 7.17 -14.01
N ILE A 104 -4.12 8.22 -14.49
CA ILE A 104 -2.70 8.20 -14.87
C ILE A 104 -2.02 9.45 -14.34
N PRO A 105 -0.73 9.38 -13.96
CA PRO A 105 -0.02 10.52 -13.37
C PRO A 105 -0.11 11.81 -14.21
N SER A 106 -0.08 11.70 -15.54
CA SER A 106 -0.16 12.85 -16.44
C SER A 106 -1.51 13.58 -16.45
N LYS A 107 -2.58 12.97 -15.93
CA LYS A 107 -3.91 13.60 -15.81
C LYS A 107 -4.18 14.23 -14.44
N GLU A 108 -3.37 13.90 -13.43
CA GLU A 108 -3.55 14.35 -12.03
C GLU A 108 -2.44 15.31 -11.58
N THR A 109 -1.86 16.07 -12.51
CA THR A 109 -0.70 16.94 -12.24
C THR A 109 -1.04 18.12 -11.33
N ASN A 110 -2.28 18.59 -11.36
CA ASN A 110 -2.72 19.77 -10.59
C ASN A 110 -2.48 19.63 -9.08
N VAL A 111 -2.69 18.44 -8.51
CA VAL A 111 -2.49 18.19 -7.07
C VAL A 111 -1.02 18.38 -6.66
N PHE A 112 -0.10 18.02 -7.55
CA PHE A 112 1.34 18.16 -7.32
C PHE A 112 1.84 19.56 -7.65
N ILE A 113 1.30 20.20 -8.70
CA ILE A 113 1.68 21.55 -9.14
C ILE A 113 1.29 22.61 -8.11
N GLN A 114 0.19 22.42 -7.40
CA GLN A 114 -0.31 23.38 -6.41
C GLN A 114 0.34 23.20 -5.02
N ASN A 115 1.40 22.39 -4.88
CA ASN A 115 2.04 22.03 -3.60
C ASN A 115 1.09 21.48 -2.51
N VAL A 116 -0.14 21.11 -2.87
CA VAL A 116 -1.17 20.66 -1.92
C VAL A 116 -0.72 19.40 -1.18
N LEU A 117 0.07 18.55 -1.82
CA LEU A 117 0.61 17.32 -1.23
C LEU A 117 2.13 17.25 -1.40
N THR A 118 2.84 17.27 -0.27
CA THR A 118 4.30 17.08 -0.22
C THR A 118 4.64 15.75 0.44
N VAL A 119 5.45 14.93 -0.23
CA VAL A 119 6.00 13.69 0.36
C VAL A 119 7.37 14.01 0.94
N LEU A 120 7.53 13.87 2.26
CA LEU A 120 8.82 14.13 2.89
C LEU A 120 9.83 13.02 2.54
N PRO A 121 11.10 13.36 2.31
CA PRO A 121 12.13 12.37 1.99
C PRO A 121 12.45 11.47 3.19
N THR A 122 12.31 12.00 4.41
CA THR A 122 12.58 11.29 5.66
C THR A 122 11.35 10.58 6.19
N ARG A 123 11.58 9.46 6.87
CA ARG A 123 10.58 8.76 7.69
C ARG A 123 10.56 9.33 9.11
N ASP A 124 9.47 9.10 9.84
CA ASP A 124 9.42 9.47 11.26
C ASP A 124 10.17 8.48 12.16
N GLN A 125 10.14 8.70 13.48
CA GLN A 125 10.86 7.83 14.43
C GLN A 125 10.37 6.36 14.46
N TYR A 126 9.21 6.06 13.87
CA TYR A 126 8.65 4.71 13.77
C TYR A 126 8.81 4.12 12.36
N GLY A 127 9.50 4.82 11.45
CA GLY A 127 9.72 4.37 10.07
C GLY A 127 8.52 4.58 9.14
N ARG A 128 7.55 5.41 9.50
CA ARG A 128 6.37 5.70 8.66
C ARG A 128 6.70 6.74 7.59
N ARG A 129 6.12 6.61 6.39
CA ARG A 129 6.20 7.65 5.34
C ARG A 129 5.36 8.85 5.79
N VAL A 130 5.90 10.06 5.65
CA VAL A 130 5.21 11.29 6.04
C VAL A 130 4.74 12.02 4.79
N LEU A 131 3.44 12.31 4.75
CA LEU A 131 2.79 13.09 3.71
C LEU A 131 2.23 14.35 4.37
N VAL A 132 2.57 15.52 3.86
CA VAL A 132 2.09 16.82 4.34
C VAL A 132 1.06 17.34 3.35
N LEU A 133 -0.12 17.70 3.87
CA LEU A 133 -1.19 18.31 3.11
C LEU A 133 -1.31 19.78 3.49
N GLU A 134 -1.07 20.67 2.53
CA GLU A 134 -1.18 22.11 2.69
C GLU A 134 -2.54 22.57 2.15
N LEU A 135 -3.55 22.56 3.03
CA LEU A 135 -4.95 22.87 2.67
C LEU A 135 -5.33 24.35 2.89
N GLY A 136 -4.39 25.18 3.36
CA GLY A 136 -4.58 26.61 3.52
C GLY A 136 -4.44 27.32 2.18
N SER A 137 -5.23 28.37 1.95
CA SER A 137 -5.00 29.25 0.79
C SER A 137 -3.73 30.07 1.02
N GLU A 138 -2.83 30.11 0.03
CA GLU A 138 -1.90 31.23 -0.09
C GLU A 138 -2.74 32.50 -0.29
N TYR A 139 -2.99 33.25 0.78
CA TYR A 139 -3.58 34.57 0.65
C TYR A 139 -2.52 35.50 0.01
N PRO A 140 -2.93 36.36 -0.93
CA PRO A 140 -2.03 37.25 -1.68
C PRO A 140 -1.31 38.29 -0.80
#